data_AF-A0A8T0EV53-F1
#
_entry.id   AF-A0A8T0EV53-F1
#
_cell.length_a   1.000
_cell.length_b   1.000
_cell.length_c   1.000
_cell.angle_alpha   90.00
_cell.angle_beta   90.00
_cell.angle_gamma   90.00
#
_symmetry.space_group_name_H-M   'P 1'
#
loop_
_entity.id
_entity.type
_entity.pdbx_description
1 polymer ?
#
loop_
_entity_poly.entity_id
_entity_poly.type
_entity_poly.pdbx_seq_one_letter_code
_entity_poly.pdbx_strand_id
1 'polypeptide(L)'
;MHFILFLALQLLLGTTLVFAEEEMSMQEVQKLMCDEENKEISDVVMGCIEEVDWASALGAANECYPDMKETSADELIKYFCSHTPEELQTSEDCSREKVEEEGKTEEMEEMMQQIETCVTDKMTEDK
;
A
#
# COMPACT_ATOMS: atom_id res chain seq x y z
N MET A 1 -3.47 -8.72 -1.14
CA MET A 1 -2.85 -7.37 -1.11
C MET A 1 -3.32 -6.42 -2.23
N HIS A 2 -4.12 -6.82 -3.23
CA HIS A 2 -5.08 -5.90 -3.89
C HIS A 2 -6.26 -5.51 -3.00
N PHE A 3 -6.47 -6.17 -1.87
CA PHE A 3 -7.59 -5.83 -1.00
C PHE A 3 -7.23 -4.71 0.01
N ILE A 4 -5.98 -4.28 0.07
CA ILE A 4 -5.34 -3.94 1.37
C ILE A 4 -4.67 -2.56 1.39
N LEU A 5 -3.87 -2.23 0.36
CA LEU A 5 -3.47 -0.84 0.03
C LEU A 5 -4.62 -0.09 -0.67
N PHE A 6 -5.74 -0.77 -0.80
CA PHE A 6 -6.82 -0.52 -1.72
C PHE A 6 -8.10 -0.21 -0.97
N LEU A 7 -8.46 -0.98 0.06
CA LEU A 7 -9.50 -0.60 1.01
C LEU A 7 -9.16 0.74 1.68
N ALA A 8 -7.91 0.90 2.12
CA ALA A 8 -7.42 2.14 2.72
C ALA A 8 -7.54 3.34 1.78
N LEU A 9 -7.23 3.15 0.49
CA LEU A 9 -7.26 4.22 -0.50
C LEU A 9 -8.65 4.47 -1.10
N GLN A 10 -9.52 3.46 -1.17
CA GLN A 10 -10.94 3.59 -1.54
C GLN A 10 -11.74 4.37 -0.51
N LEU A 11 -11.46 4.18 0.79
CA LEU A 11 -12.09 4.94 1.88
C LEU A 11 -11.67 6.41 1.87
N LEU A 12 -10.42 6.71 1.50
CA LEU A 12 -9.91 8.08 1.34
C LEU A 12 -10.58 8.88 0.21
N LEU A 13 -10.81 8.26 -0.95
CA LEU A 13 -11.45 8.90 -2.10
C LEU A 13 -13.00 8.93 -1.99
N GLY A 14 -13.58 8.04 -1.18
CA GLY A 14 -15.03 7.90 -0.98
C GLY A 14 -15.73 9.07 -0.28
N THR A 15 -15.00 9.96 0.40
CA THR A 15 -15.63 11.12 1.07
C THR A 15 -15.96 12.28 0.12
N THR A 16 -15.49 12.23 -1.14
CA THR A 16 -15.86 13.23 -2.17
C THR A 16 -16.52 12.64 -3.41
N LEU A 17 -16.41 11.34 -3.64
CA LEU A 17 -17.10 10.65 -4.72
C LEU A 17 -17.71 9.34 -4.22
N VAL A 18 -19.02 9.22 -4.36
CA VAL A 18 -19.77 7.95 -4.23
C VAL A 18 -19.21 6.97 -5.26
N PHE A 19 -18.23 6.14 -4.88
CA PHE A 19 -17.78 4.97 -5.64
C PHE A 19 -17.81 3.75 -4.75
N ALA A 20 -18.38 2.69 -5.32
CA ALA A 20 -18.55 1.38 -4.72
C ALA A 20 -17.21 0.70 -4.45
N GLU A 21 -17.23 -0.33 -3.60
CA GLU A 21 -16.19 -1.34 -3.43
C GLU A 21 -15.75 -1.94 -4.79
N GLU A 22 -14.85 -1.28 -5.51
CA GLU A 22 -14.15 -1.83 -6.68
C GLU A 22 -12.67 -1.83 -6.36
N GLU A 23 -12.12 -3.00 -5.99
CA GLU A 23 -10.67 -3.21 -5.93
C GLU A 23 -10.05 -2.39 -7.07
N MET A 24 -9.22 -1.38 -6.74
CA MET A 24 -8.37 -0.68 -7.70
C MET A 24 -7.59 -1.68 -8.58
N SER A 25 -6.75 -1.18 -9.44
CA SER A 25 -5.79 -2.00 -10.16
C SER A 25 -4.40 -1.58 -9.71
N MET A 26 -3.39 -2.44 -9.91
CA MET A 26 -2.00 -1.97 -9.83
C MET A 26 -1.74 -0.77 -10.74
N GLN A 27 -2.52 -0.59 -11.81
CA GLN A 27 -2.47 0.63 -12.61
C GLN A 27 -2.90 1.87 -11.84
N GLU A 28 -3.96 1.79 -11.03
CA GLU A 28 -4.42 2.91 -10.21
C GLU A 28 -3.50 3.19 -9.03
N VAL A 29 -2.95 2.15 -8.39
CA VAL A 29 -1.92 2.32 -7.36
C VAL A 29 -0.66 2.95 -7.94
N GLN A 30 -0.20 2.50 -9.10
CA GLN A 30 0.91 3.17 -9.77
C GLN A 30 0.58 4.62 -10.10
N LYS A 31 -0.63 4.91 -10.58
CA LYS A 31 -1.04 6.29 -10.85
C LYS A 31 -1.04 7.13 -9.58
N LEU A 32 -1.48 6.60 -8.45
CA LEU A 32 -1.39 7.31 -7.17
C LEU A 32 0.05 7.58 -6.76
N MET A 33 0.91 6.56 -6.86
CA MET A 33 2.27 6.58 -6.32
C MET A 33 3.27 7.33 -7.21
N CYS A 34 3.01 7.39 -8.52
CA CYS A 34 3.99 7.83 -9.52
C CYS A 34 3.57 9.09 -10.27
N ASP A 35 2.30 9.50 -10.19
CA ASP A 35 1.82 10.71 -10.86
C ASP A 35 2.03 11.93 -9.95
N GLU A 36 2.68 12.97 -10.47
CA GLU A 36 2.95 14.19 -9.70
C GLU A 36 1.65 14.90 -9.27
N GLU A 37 0.54 14.67 -9.98
CA GLU A 37 -0.78 15.18 -9.58
C GLU A 37 -1.26 14.59 -8.24
N ASN A 38 -0.76 13.41 -7.86
CA ASN A 38 -1.11 12.72 -6.63
C ASN A 38 -0.04 12.84 -5.55
N LYS A 39 0.99 13.66 -5.76
CA LYS A 39 2.17 13.75 -4.88
C LYS A 39 1.83 14.01 -3.41
N GLU A 40 0.88 14.91 -3.17
CA GLU A 40 0.43 15.22 -1.81
C GLU A 40 -0.15 13.98 -1.13
N ILE A 41 -0.96 13.21 -1.86
CA ILE A 41 -1.57 11.98 -1.35
C ILE A 41 -0.50 10.89 -1.18
N SER A 42 0.41 10.73 -2.15
CA SER A 42 1.49 9.74 -2.06
C SER A 42 2.44 10.04 -0.91
N ASP A 43 2.75 11.30 -0.65
CA ASP A 43 3.61 11.72 0.47
C ASP A 43 2.96 11.40 1.82
N VAL A 44 1.65 11.61 1.95
CA VAL A 44 0.91 11.23 3.17
C VAL A 44 0.89 9.71 3.36
N VAL A 45 0.57 8.96 2.29
CA VAL A 45 0.57 7.49 2.34
C VAL A 45 1.96 6.96 2.73
N MET A 46 3.02 7.52 2.15
CA MET A 46 4.39 7.15 2.47
C MET A 46 4.77 7.48 3.91
N GLY A 47 4.41 8.67 4.40
CA GLY A 47 4.64 9.04 5.79
C GLY A 47 3.96 8.08 6.76
N CYS A 48 2.75 7.64 6.45
CA CYS A 48 2.04 6.65 7.26
C CYS A 48 2.63 5.25 7.19
N ILE A 49 3.17 4.85 6.03
CA ILE A 49 3.89 3.60 5.89
C ILE A 49 5.17 3.60 6.74
N GLU A 50 5.90 4.73 6.82
CA GLU A 50 7.10 4.84 7.65
C GLU A 50 6.81 4.82 9.17
N GLU A 51 5.60 5.19 9.58
CA GLU A 51 5.17 5.17 10.98
C GLU A 51 4.86 3.76 11.51
N VAL A 52 4.74 2.78 10.62
CA VAL A 52 4.33 1.41 10.94
C VAL A 52 5.52 0.45 10.99
N ASP A 53 5.50 -0.49 11.94
CA ASP A 53 6.57 -1.47 12.11
C ASP A 53 6.42 -2.63 11.13
N TRP A 54 7.25 -2.61 10.07
CA TRP A 54 7.28 -3.66 9.05
C TRP A 54 8.02 -4.94 9.48
N ALA A 55 8.57 -5.02 10.70
CA ALA A 55 9.38 -6.15 11.13
C ALA A 55 8.68 -7.52 10.97
N SER A 56 7.36 -7.58 11.20
CA SER A 56 6.56 -8.82 11.05
C SER A 56 6.32 -9.20 9.58
N ALA A 57 6.29 -8.21 8.68
CA ALA A 57 6.00 -8.35 7.25
C ALA A 57 7.27 -8.43 6.37
N LEU A 58 8.44 -7.99 6.87
CA LEU A 58 9.73 -7.98 6.14
C LEU A 58 10.15 -9.37 5.63
N GLY A 59 9.78 -10.44 6.33
CA GLY A 59 10.07 -11.81 5.90
C GLY A 59 9.37 -12.18 4.58
N ALA A 60 8.05 -11.93 4.52
CA ALA A 60 7.25 -12.14 3.32
C ALA A 60 7.61 -11.12 2.22
N ALA A 61 7.93 -9.88 2.60
CA ALA A 61 8.25 -8.82 1.65
C ALA A 61 9.55 -9.10 0.86
N ASN A 62 10.60 -9.63 1.51
CA ASN A 62 11.87 -9.91 0.84
C ASN A 62 11.79 -11.02 -0.22
N GLU A 63 10.89 -11.98 -0.06
CA GLU A 63 10.72 -13.07 -1.05
C GLU A 63 9.84 -12.64 -2.22
N CYS A 64 8.89 -11.73 -1.97
CA CYS A 64 7.85 -11.40 -2.92
C CYS A 64 8.04 -10.08 -3.66
N TYR A 65 8.89 -9.18 -3.14
CA TYR A 65 9.25 -7.92 -3.80
C TYR A 65 10.73 -7.97 -4.21
N PRO A 66 11.07 -8.70 -5.28
CA PRO A 66 12.45 -8.83 -5.74
C PRO A 66 12.99 -7.44 -6.10
N ASP A 67 14.18 -7.09 -5.64
CA ASP A 67 14.84 -5.78 -5.80
C ASP A 67 14.47 -4.70 -4.77
N MET A 68 13.49 -4.95 -3.91
CA MET A 68 13.22 -4.11 -2.75
C MET A 68 14.19 -4.49 -1.63
N LYS A 69 15.05 -3.55 -1.20
CA LYS A 69 16.10 -3.83 -0.21
C LYS A 69 15.72 -3.34 1.18
N GLU A 70 14.92 -2.30 1.23
CA GLU A 70 14.45 -1.61 2.41
C GLU A 70 12.98 -1.23 2.23
N THR A 71 12.25 -1.10 3.33
CA THR A 71 10.84 -0.68 3.35
C THR A 71 10.69 0.83 3.53
N SER A 72 11.66 1.62 3.04
CA SER A 72 11.56 3.09 3.09
C SER A 72 10.57 3.62 2.05
N ALA A 73 10.00 4.79 2.31
CA ALA A 73 9.07 5.45 1.39
C ALA A 73 9.67 5.62 -0.02
N ASP A 74 10.91 6.06 -0.11
CA ASP A 74 11.60 6.29 -1.39
C ASP A 74 11.84 4.98 -2.16
N GLU A 75 12.20 3.90 -1.46
CA GLU A 75 12.36 2.59 -2.10
C GLU A 75 11.00 2.03 -2.56
N LEU A 76 9.94 2.20 -1.77
CA LEU A 76 8.58 1.85 -2.15
C LEU A 76 8.13 2.58 -3.42
N ILE A 77 8.18 3.91 -3.43
CA ILE A 77 7.81 4.70 -4.62
C ILE A 77 8.62 4.22 -5.82
N LYS A 78 9.94 4.11 -5.67
CA LYS A 78 10.80 3.66 -6.76
C LYS A 78 10.43 2.27 -7.25
N TYR A 79 10.11 1.34 -6.35
CA TYR A 79 9.68 0.00 -6.69
C TYR A 79 8.38 0.02 -7.50
N PHE A 80 7.34 0.69 -6.98
CA PHE A 80 6.05 0.82 -7.65
C PHE A 80 6.17 1.51 -9.01
N CYS A 81 7.04 2.50 -9.17
CA CYS A 81 7.19 3.25 -10.42
C CYS A 81 8.16 2.62 -11.44
N SER A 82 8.95 1.63 -11.04
CA SER A 82 9.92 0.96 -11.92
C SER A 82 9.44 -0.38 -12.48
N HIS A 83 8.36 -0.93 -11.94
CA HIS A 83 7.76 -2.19 -12.39
C HIS A 83 6.51 -1.95 -13.23
N THR A 84 6.04 -2.96 -13.94
CA THR A 84 4.75 -2.95 -14.61
C THR A 84 3.61 -3.35 -13.66
N PRO A 85 2.35 -2.99 -13.95
CA PRO A 85 1.21 -3.44 -13.14
C PRO A 85 1.15 -4.96 -12.96
N GLU A 86 1.54 -5.73 -13.98
CA GLU A 86 1.54 -7.20 -13.96
C GLU A 86 2.63 -7.76 -13.03
N GLU A 87 3.81 -7.14 -13.00
CA GLU A 87 4.89 -7.50 -12.08
C GLU A 87 4.54 -7.16 -10.63
N LEU A 88 3.89 -6.01 -10.42
CA LEU A 88 3.38 -5.62 -9.11
C LEU A 88 2.26 -6.55 -8.62
N GLN A 89 1.35 -6.96 -9.50
CA GLN A 89 0.33 -7.96 -9.20
C GLN A 89 0.96 -9.29 -8.80
N THR A 90 2.00 -9.73 -9.51
CA THR A 90 2.69 -10.98 -9.20
C THR A 90 3.36 -10.93 -7.82
N SER A 91 3.98 -9.80 -7.50
CA SER A 91 4.64 -9.55 -6.21
C SER A 91 3.62 -9.52 -5.06
N GLU A 92 2.48 -8.89 -5.32
CA GLU A 92 1.32 -8.84 -4.43
C GLU A 92 0.77 -10.25 -4.14
N ASP A 93 0.52 -11.03 -5.18
CA ASP A 93 -0.03 -12.38 -5.09
C ASP A 93 0.89 -13.29 -4.27
N CYS A 94 2.21 -13.20 -4.49
CA CYS A 94 3.22 -13.89 -3.70
C CYS A 94 3.13 -13.49 -2.22
N SER A 95 3.07 -12.19 -1.94
CA SER A 95 3.05 -11.69 -0.56
C SER A 95 1.81 -12.17 0.18
N ARG A 96 0.66 -12.25 -0.51
CA ARG A 96 -0.59 -12.78 0.05
C ARG A 96 -0.46 -14.27 0.39
N GLU A 97 0.03 -15.07 -0.54
CA GLU A 97 0.22 -16.51 -0.33
C GLU A 97 1.15 -16.75 0.88
N LYS A 98 2.23 -15.99 1.00
CA LYS A 98 3.17 -16.10 2.12
C LYS A 98 2.57 -15.72 3.47
N VAL A 99 1.81 -14.63 3.54
CA VAL A 99 1.13 -14.22 4.77
C VAL A 99 0.12 -15.27 5.23
N GLU A 100 -0.61 -15.87 4.29
CA GLU A 100 -1.54 -16.97 4.57
C GLU A 100 -0.80 -18.24 5.03
N GLU A 101 0.30 -18.61 4.38
CA GLU A 101 1.14 -19.76 4.76
C GLU A 101 1.74 -19.60 6.16
N GLU A 102 2.17 -18.39 6.51
CA GLU A 102 2.76 -18.08 7.82
C GLU A 102 1.70 -17.86 8.92
N GLY A 103 0.41 -17.84 8.57
CA GLY A 103 -0.68 -17.57 9.51
C GLY A 103 -0.65 -16.16 10.10
N LYS A 104 -0.08 -15.20 9.36
CA LYS A 104 0.11 -13.80 9.78
C LYS A 104 -0.98 -12.87 9.25
N THR A 105 -2.07 -13.40 8.72
CA THR A 105 -3.16 -12.62 8.13
C THR A 105 -3.68 -11.54 9.08
N GLU A 106 -3.87 -11.86 10.36
CA GLU A 106 -4.37 -10.90 11.37
C GLU A 106 -3.36 -9.78 11.66
N GLU A 107 -2.07 -10.11 11.86
CA GLU A 107 -1.02 -9.10 12.07
C GLU A 107 -0.89 -8.16 10.85
N MET A 108 -1.05 -8.72 9.66
CA MET A 108 -0.99 -8.00 8.41
C MET A 108 -2.21 -7.07 8.25
N GLU A 109 -3.41 -7.53 8.60
CA GLU A 109 -4.62 -6.71 8.65
C GLU A 109 -4.52 -5.57 9.66
N GLU A 110 -3.99 -5.81 10.86
CA GLU A 110 -3.76 -4.78 11.88
C GLU A 110 -2.80 -3.70 11.39
N MET A 111 -1.71 -4.10 10.72
CA MET A 111 -0.75 -3.19 10.11
C MET A 111 -1.42 -2.25 9.09
N MET A 112 -2.36 -2.79 8.31
CA MET A 112 -3.06 -2.03 7.27
C MET A 112 -4.05 -1.06 7.86
N GLN A 113 -4.78 -1.46 8.89
CA GLN A 113 -5.67 -0.56 9.61
C GLN A 113 -4.91 0.61 10.23
N GLN A 114 -3.68 0.41 10.68
CA GLN A 114 -2.83 1.50 11.19
C GLN A 114 -2.46 2.50 10.09
N ILE A 115 -2.04 2.01 8.92
CA ILE A 115 -1.73 2.86 7.76
C ILE A 115 -2.99 3.64 7.34
N GLU A 116 -4.12 2.95 7.19
CA GLU A 116 -5.39 3.56 6.79
C GLU A 116 -5.85 4.65 7.76
N THR A 117 -5.80 4.36 9.06
CA THR A 117 -6.14 5.33 10.11
C THR A 117 -5.23 6.54 10.03
N CYS A 118 -3.91 6.32 9.90
CA CYS A 118 -2.94 7.39 9.78
C CYS A 118 -3.21 8.29 8.55
N VAL A 119 -3.47 7.71 7.38
CA VAL A 119 -3.70 8.50 6.17
C VAL A 119 -5.02 9.26 6.28
N THR A 120 -6.06 8.64 6.84
CA THR A 120 -7.36 9.28 7.07
C THR A 120 -7.23 10.46 8.04
N ASP A 121 -6.50 10.29 9.14
CA ASP A 121 -6.27 11.34 10.13
C ASP A 121 -5.52 12.52 9.50
N LYS A 122 -4.39 12.27 8.82
CA LYS A 122 -3.60 13.33 8.17
C LYS A 122 -4.38 14.06 7.07
N MET A 123 -5.18 13.35 6.28
CA MET A 123 -6.01 13.94 5.21
C MET A 123 -7.24 14.70 5.75
N THR A 124 -7.65 14.45 6.99
CA THR A 124 -8.77 15.14 7.65
C THR A 124 -8.30 16.33 8.48
N GLU A 125 -7.09 16.28 9.06
CA GLU A 125 -6.47 17.39 9.79
C GLU A 125 -6.03 18.57 8.90
N ASP A 126 -5.76 18.33 7.60
CA ASP A 126 -5.43 19.39 6.62
C ASP A 126 -6.66 20.19 6.08
N LYS A 127 -7.86 20.01 6.66
CA LYS A 127 -9.09 20.78 6.35
C LYS A 127 -9.47 21.79 7.43
#